data_AF-A0A0Q5UFS2-F1
#
_entry.id   AF-A0A0Q5UFS2-F1
#
_cell.length_a   1.000
_cell.length_b   1.000
_cell.length_c   1.000
_cell.angle_alpha   90.00
_cell.angle_beta   90.00
_cell.angle_gamma   90.00
#
_symmetry.space_group_name_H-M   'P 1'
#
loop_
_entity.id
_entity.type
_entity.pdbx_description
1 polymer ?
#
loop_
_entity_poly.entity_id
_entity_poly.type
_entity_poly.pdbx_seq_one_letter_code
_entity_poly.pdbx_strand_id
1 'polypeptide(L)'
;MEYFTSFFQNIKDKLTNPFFGTLIIVLILHHPQFWYSLFNFDKGVNLRQKVEYLSKLGAKEFTSEAIIYDILCTLFFVFVGYLIVVGTRSLSLWIEYRIMPIITKIIASENLVMREEYNEVVKDRNEYSEKYEEQRNAVRIMSKDFDELSSDANNKISLINNLQSQITTLNNSLSLEKSNSNKWKMDAESSERIVQDLRASNESLSDINDRLKSINENFLEFFFGNLDANVDPVVLVQLALLKIRELRTENLWQTFLTAAHEITNDNIIDIDAISLMVERKLVVTDNEDENTVKLSIMGGFLWKNRENLSEDTPYN
;
A
#
# COMPACT_ATOMS: atom_id res chain seq x y z
N MET A 1 75.02 21.30 93.36
CA MET A 1 74.60 20.33 92.30
C MET A 1 74.02 21.05 91.09
N GLU A 2 73.09 21.99 91.25
CA GLU A 2 72.44 22.70 90.13
C GLU A 2 73.39 23.51 89.23
N TYR A 3 74.41 24.17 89.80
CA TYR A 3 75.38 24.93 89.02
C TYR A 3 76.16 24.06 88.02
N PHE A 4 76.65 22.90 88.45
CA PHE A 4 77.36 21.97 87.54
C PHE A 4 76.44 21.51 86.40
N THR A 5 75.18 21.17 86.71
CA THR A 5 74.22 20.77 85.69
C THR A 5 73.94 21.91 84.70
N SER A 6 73.81 23.16 85.17
CA SER A 6 73.59 24.31 84.29
C SER A 6 74.78 24.65 83.39
N PHE A 7 76.03 24.46 83.87
CA PHE A 7 77.23 24.63 83.04
C PHE A 7 77.35 23.57 81.95
N PHE A 8 77.14 22.29 82.30
CA PHE A 8 77.16 21.20 81.32
C PHE A 8 76.03 21.34 80.29
N GLN A 9 74.85 21.80 80.71
CA GLN A 9 73.74 22.05 79.80
C GLN A 9 74.07 23.17 78.80
N ASN A 10 74.65 24.29 79.25
CA ASN A 10 75.05 25.39 78.38
C ASN A 10 76.17 24.99 77.40
N ILE A 11 77.14 24.18 77.86
CA ILE A 11 78.18 23.61 76.99
C ILE A 11 77.57 22.66 75.96
N LYS A 12 76.62 21.81 76.36
CA LYS A 12 75.91 20.90 75.44
C LYS A 12 75.10 21.67 74.39
N ASP A 13 74.37 22.70 74.81
CA ASP A 13 73.56 23.52 73.91
C ASP A 13 74.44 24.28 72.90
N LYS A 14 75.61 24.77 73.33
CA LYS A 14 76.60 25.40 72.43
C LYS A 14 77.33 24.40 71.54
N LEU A 15 77.68 23.22 72.02
CA LEU A 15 78.30 22.14 71.22
C LEU A 15 77.32 21.52 70.20
N THR A 16 76.02 21.64 70.43
CA THR A 16 74.99 21.24 69.46
C THR A 16 75.01 22.14 68.21
N ASN A 17 75.53 23.37 68.33
CA ASN A 17 75.79 24.20 67.17
C ASN A 17 77.03 23.65 66.42
N PRO A 18 76.88 23.20 65.15
CA PRO A 18 77.96 22.60 64.39
C PRO A 18 79.17 23.53 64.23
N PHE A 19 78.97 24.85 64.24
CA PHE A 19 80.06 25.82 64.18
C PHE A 19 80.89 25.87 65.46
N PHE A 20 80.25 25.92 66.64
CA PHE A 20 80.98 25.98 67.91
C PHE A 20 81.68 24.65 68.23
N GLY A 21 81.05 23.52 67.90
CA GLY A 21 81.68 22.21 68.05
C GLY A 21 82.93 22.05 67.19
N THR A 22 82.85 22.43 65.91
CA THR A 22 84.01 22.40 65.01
C THR A 22 85.07 23.42 65.41
N LEU A 23 84.69 24.62 65.87
CA LEU A 23 85.62 25.64 66.35
C LEU A 23 86.47 25.14 67.51
N ILE A 24 85.85 24.48 68.49
CA ILE A 24 86.56 23.91 69.64
C ILE A 24 87.56 22.84 69.19
N ILE A 25 87.17 21.98 68.23
CA ILE A 25 88.05 20.95 67.68
C ILE A 25 89.24 21.58 66.94
N VAL A 26 89.00 22.58 66.09
CA VAL A 26 90.05 23.30 65.35
C VAL A 26 91.01 23.99 66.32
N LEU A 27 90.49 24.65 67.36
CA LEU A 27 91.28 25.33 68.38
C LEU A 27 92.17 24.36 69.18
N ILE A 28 91.68 23.15 69.46
CA ILE A 28 92.46 22.10 70.14
C ILE A 28 93.57 21.56 69.24
N LEU A 29 93.28 21.34 67.96
CA LEU A 29 94.24 20.81 67.01
C LEU A 29 95.28 21.83 66.56
N HIS A 30 94.92 23.12 66.46
CA HIS A 30 95.82 24.17 66.01
C HIS A 30 96.75 24.68 67.12
N HIS A 31 96.31 24.66 68.38
CA HIS A 31 97.11 25.07 69.54
C HIS A 31 97.39 23.91 70.52
N PRO A 32 98.00 22.79 70.07
CA PRO A 32 98.16 21.60 70.91
C PRO A 32 99.11 21.86 72.09
N GLN A 33 100.06 22.79 71.95
CA GLN A 33 101.04 23.12 72.98
C GLN A 33 100.38 23.83 74.17
N PHE A 34 99.45 24.75 73.93
CA PHE A 34 98.66 25.37 74.99
C PHE A 34 97.83 24.35 75.78
N TRP A 35 97.07 23.49 75.08
CA TRP A 35 96.24 22.47 75.74
C TRP A 35 97.08 21.45 76.50
N TYR A 36 98.19 20.99 75.93
CA TYR A 36 99.12 20.09 76.60
C TYR A 36 99.71 20.71 77.87
N SER A 37 100.14 21.98 77.79
CA SER A 37 100.70 22.73 78.93
C SER A 37 99.67 23.04 80.01
N LEU A 38 98.39 23.16 79.64
CA LEU A 38 97.30 23.36 80.58
C LEU A 38 97.12 22.13 81.48
N PHE A 39 97.05 20.94 80.88
CA PHE A 39 96.79 19.68 81.60
C PHE A 39 98.03 19.04 82.22
N ASN A 40 99.24 19.29 81.70
CA ASN A 40 100.47 18.72 82.25
C ASN A 40 101.15 19.68 83.26
N PHE A 41 101.56 19.16 84.41
CA PHE A 41 102.31 19.91 85.43
C PHE A 41 103.68 19.26 85.62
N ASP A 42 104.74 19.96 85.24
CA ASP A 42 106.10 19.49 85.51
C ASP A 42 106.38 19.49 87.02
N LYS A 43 107.03 18.41 87.49
CA LYS A 43 107.35 18.22 88.91
C LYS A 43 108.35 19.30 89.36
N GLY A 44 107.89 20.24 90.18
CA GLY A 44 108.71 21.32 90.76
C GLY A 44 108.34 22.74 90.33
N VAL A 45 107.36 22.92 89.43
CA VAL A 45 106.88 24.26 89.03
C VAL A 45 105.86 24.80 90.03
N ASN A 46 106.09 26.01 90.53
CA ASN A 46 105.14 26.69 91.41
C ASN A 46 103.94 27.23 90.59
N LEU A 47 102.74 27.24 91.18
CA LEU A 47 101.49 27.67 90.52
C LEU A 47 101.65 29.03 89.81
N ARG A 48 102.33 29.98 90.46
CA ARG A 48 102.59 31.32 89.92
C ARG A 48 103.42 31.30 88.63
N GLN A 49 104.44 30.44 88.58
CA GLN A 49 105.29 30.31 87.39
C GLN A 49 104.53 29.68 86.22
N LYS A 50 103.65 28.73 86.50
CA LYS A 50 102.80 28.13 85.46
C LYS A 50 101.77 29.13 84.91
N VAL A 51 101.14 29.93 85.76
CA VAL A 51 100.20 30.97 85.31
C VAL A 51 100.92 32.00 84.44
N GLU A 52 102.12 32.42 84.81
CA GLU A 52 102.93 33.34 84.00
C GLU A 52 103.33 32.72 82.66
N TYR A 53 103.72 31.45 82.65
CA TYR A 53 104.03 30.71 81.42
C TYR A 53 102.82 30.59 80.50
N LEU A 54 101.66 30.18 81.02
CA LEU A 54 100.40 30.09 80.26
C LEU A 54 99.93 31.46 79.76
N SER A 55 100.16 32.54 80.51
CA SER A 55 99.84 33.90 80.07
C SER A 55 100.71 34.34 78.89
N LYS A 56 102.02 34.04 78.94
CA LYS A 56 102.95 34.33 77.84
C LYS A 56 102.68 33.46 76.61
N LEU A 57 102.39 32.17 76.83
CA LEU A 57 102.05 31.24 75.76
C LEU A 57 100.72 31.61 75.11
N GLY A 58 99.72 31.95 75.92
CA GLY A 58 98.42 32.39 75.44
C GLY A 58 98.51 33.71 74.66
N ALA A 59 99.31 34.67 75.10
CA ALA A 59 99.53 35.90 74.34
C ALA A 59 100.26 35.67 73.00
N LYS A 60 101.05 34.61 72.89
CA LYS A 60 101.77 34.23 71.67
C LYS A 60 100.87 33.44 70.70
N GLU A 61 100.17 32.43 71.22
CA GLU A 61 99.35 31.51 70.42
C GLU A 61 97.98 32.09 70.07
N PHE A 62 97.32 32.79 70.99
CA PHE A 62 96.03 33.46 70.77
C PHE A 62 96.19 34.92 70.34
N THR A 63 97.05 35.15 69.34
CA THR A 63 97.08 36.45 68.65
C THR A 63 95.77 36.64 67.87
N SER A 64 95.30 37.88 67.71
CA SER A 64 94.06 38.18 66.96
C SER A 64 94.05 37.57 65.56
N GLU A 65 95.20 37.54 64.89
CA GLU A 65 95.36 36.91 63.57
C GLU A 65 95.15 35.39 63.61
N ALA A 66 95.69 34.71 64.63
CA ALA A 66 95.55 33.26 64.80
C ALA A 66 94.10 32.87 65.09
N ILE A 67 93.40 33.63 65.93
CA ILE A 67 91.97 33.39 66.24
C ILE A 67 91.10 33.59 64.99
N ILE A 68 91.37 34.63 64.20
CA ILE A 68 90.64 34.86 62.94
C ILE A 68 90.89 33.72 61.95
N TYR A 69 92.13 33.24 61.86
CA TYR A 69 92.48 32.08 61.05
C TYR A 69 91.72 30.81 61.49
N ASP A 70 91.64 30.56 62.80
CA ASP A 70 90.89 29.44 63.37
C ASP A 70 89.39 29.52 63.04
N ILE A 71 88.81 30.72 63.13
CA ILE A 71 87.41 30.97 62.78
C ILE A 71 87.17 30.71 61.28
N LEU A 72 88.06 31.18 60.41
CA LEU A 72 87.96 30.95 58.95
C LEU A 72 88.13 29.47 58.59
N CYS A 73 89.09 28.79 59.21
CA CYS A 73 89.33 27.36 59.03
C CYS A 73 88.10 26.55 59.47
N THR A 74 87.51 26.91 60.60
CA THR A 74 86.26 26.33 61.09
C THR A 74 85.11 26.54 60.12
N LEU A 75 84.92 27.77 59.64
CA LEU A 75 83.88 28.09 58.66
C LEU A 75 84.04 27.25 57.39
N PHE A 76 85.28 27.07 56.92
CA PHE A 76 85.59 26.21 55.78
C PHE A 76 85.21 24.75 56.03
N PHE A 77 85.56 24.18 57.19
CA PHE A 77 85.19 22.79 57.52
C PHE A 77 83.67 22.60 57.63
N VAL A 78 82.97 23.54 58.27
CA VAL A 78 81.49 23.50 58.35
C VAL A 78 80.88 23.59 56.96
N PHE A 79 81.40 24.46 56.11
CA PHE A 79 80.95 24.61 54.73
C PHE A 79 81.16 23.34 53.91
N VAL A 80 82.34 22.73 53.98
CA VAL A 80 82.63 21.44 53.32
C VAL A 80 81.72 20.33 53.85
N GLY A 81 81.51 20.27 55.17
CA GLY A 81 80.58 19.31 55.78
C GLY A 81 79.15 19.49 55.23
N TYR A 82 78.69 20.73 55.10
CA TYR A 82 77.39 21.02 54.50
C TYR A 82 77.33 20.63 53.02
N LEU A 83 78.38 20.88 52.23
CA LEU A 83 78.46 20.44 50.84
C LEU A 83 78.39 18.91 50.71
N ILE A 84 79.00 18.16 51.63
CA ILE A 84 78.91 16.70 51.65
C ILE A 84 77.47 16.26 51.95
N VAL A 85 76.78 16.90 52.90
CA VAL A 85 75.37 16.60 53.22
C VAL A 85 74.45 16.91 52.04
N VAL A 86 74.65 18.06 51.38
CA VAL A 86 73.89 18.42 50.18
C VAL A 86 74.21 17.46 49.04
N GLY A 87 75.48 17.13 48.84
CA GLY A 87 75.94 16.18 47.83
C GLY A 87 75.32 14.80 48.01
N THR A 88 75.32 14.26 49.24
CA THR A 88 74.69 12.96 49.55
C THR A 88 73.18 12.98 49.35
N ARG A 89 72.49 14.05 49.75
CA ARG A 89 71.04 14.21 49.45
C ARG A 89 70.77 14.31 47.96
N SER A 90 71.55 15.11 47.25
CA SER A 90 71.43 15.25 45.79
C SER A 90 71.72 13.94 45.08
N LEU A 91 72.70 13.17 45.54
CA LEU A 91 73.02 11.84 45.02
C LEU A 91 71.85 10.88 45.27
N SER A 92 71.29 10.87 46.48
CA SER A 92 70.13 10.05 46.82
C SER A 92 68.94 10.36 45.91
N LEU A 93 68.61 11.65 45.74
CA LEU A 93 67.54 12.07 44.84
C LEU A 93 67.86 11.70 43.39
N TRP A 94 69.11 11.86 42.95
CA TRP A 94 69.51 11.49 41.60
C TRP A 94 69.38 9.99 41.34
N ILE A 95 69.74 9.15 42.33
CA ILE A 95 69.53 7.70 42.26
C ILE A 95 68.03 7.41 42.19
N GLU A 96 67.22 8.01 43.06
CA GLU A 96 65.77 7.78 43.11
C GLU A 96 65.06 8.21 41.81
N TYR A 97 65.39 9.38 41.27
CA TYR A 97 64.71 9.91 40.09
C TYR A 97 65.27 9.40 38.76
N ARG A 98 66.55 9.03 38.70
CA ARG A 98 67.20 8.66 37.42
C ARG A 98 67.55 7.19 37.33
N ILE A 99 68.01 6.57 38.43
CA ILE A 99 68.46 5.18 38.42
C ILE A 99 67.29 4.23 38.75
N MET A 100 66.46 4.57 39.74
CA MET A 100 65.27 3.78 40.10
C MET A 100 64.37 3.48 38.90
N PRO A 101 63.96 4.44 38.05
CA PRO A 101 63.08 4.13 36.91
C PRO A 101 63.78 3.25 35.86
N ILE A 102 65.10 3.32 35.71
CA ILE A 102 65.84 2.44 34.80
C ILE A 102 65.85 1.01 35.35
N ILE A 103 66.12 0.84 36.65
CA ILE A 103 66.08 -0.46 37.32
C ILE A 103 64.66 -1.04 37.30
N THR A 104 63.65 -0.23 37.61
CA THR A 104 62.24 -0.64 37.53
C THR A 104 61.84 -0.98 36.11
N LYS A 105 62.31 -0.26 35.08
CA LYS A 105 62.07 -0.62 33.68
C LYS A 105 62.67 -1.97 33.30
N ILE A 106 63.83 -2.34 33.88
CA ILE A 106 64.48 -3.63 33.63
C ILE A 106 63.79 -4.77 34.39
N ILE A 107 63.30 -4.52 35.61
CA ILE A 107 62.66 -5.55 36.46
C ILE A 107 61.17 -5.73 36.16
N ALA A 108 60.47 -4.66 35.78
CA ALA A 108 59.03 -4.65 35.55
C ALA A 108 58.63 -4.66 34.06
N SER A 109 59.56 -4.96 33.15
CA SER A 109 59.30 -5.02 31.69
C SER A 109 58.27 -6.09 31.27
N GLU A 110 57.77 -6.92 32.18
CA GLU A 110 56.65 -7.81 31.88
C GLU A 110 55.26 -7.20 32.14
N ASN A 111 55.12 -6.06 32.84
CA ASN A 111 53.76 -5.62 33.24
C ASN A 111 53.53 -4.10 33.45
N LEU A 112 54.47 -3.22 33.14
CA LEU A 112 54.29 -1.77 33.26
C LEU A 112 54.40 -1.08 31.91
N VAL A 113 53.24 -0.87 31.29
CA VAL A 113 53.06 -0.06 30.08
C VAL A 113 53.51 1.38 30.39
N MET A 114 54.34 1.95 29.51
CA MET A 114 54.77 3.34 29.64
C MET A 114 53.56 4.27 29.67
N ARG A 115 53.58 5.33 30.48
CA ARG A 115 52.44 6.26 30.59
C ARG A 115 52.08 6.91 29.24
N GLU A 116 53.07 7.18 28.38
CA GLU A 116 52.85 7.57 26.98
C GLU A 116 51.99 6.55 26.21
N GLU A 117 52.39 5.29 26.24
CA GLU A 117 51.72 4.19 25.52
C GLU A 117 50.31 3.96 26.07
N TYR A 118 50.12 4.07 27.40
CA TYR A 118 48.79 4.06 28.01
C TYR A 118 47.91 5.22 27.51
N ASN A 119 48.45 6.44 27.45
CA ASN A 119 47.71 7.61 27.00
C ASN A 119 47.35 7.51 25.51
N GLU A 120 48.26 6.98 24.68
CA GLU A 120 48.03 6.72 23.27
C GLU A 120 46.94 5.67 23.07
N VAL A 121 47.02 4.54 23.77
CA VAL A 121 45.97 3.50 23.73
C VAL A 121 44.62 4.01 24.22
N VAL A 122 44.58 4.85 25.26
CA VAL A 122 43.33 5.47 25.73
C VAL A 122 42.76 6.45 24.71
N LYS A 123 43.62 7.24 24.05
CA LYS A 123 43.21 8.16 22.99
C LYS A 123 42.65 7.40 21.80
N ASP A 124 43.36 6.38 21.32
CA ASP A 124 42.93 5.53 20.22
C ASP A 124 41.62 4.83 20.55
N ARG A 125 41.50 4.26 21.77
CA ARG A 125 40.25 3.64 22.23
C ARG A 125 39.09 4.62 22.21
N ASN A 126 39.29 5.86 22.67
CA ASN A 126 38.24 6.86 22.68
C ASN A 126 37.86 7.27 21.25
N GLU A 127 38.84 7.46 20.35
CA GLU A 127 38.60 7.76 18.94
C GLU A 127 37.86 6.62 18.23
N TYR A 128 38.25 5.36 18.47
CA TYR A 128 37.55 4.20 17.94
C TYR A 128 36.14 4.07 18.51
N SER A 129 35.94 4.38 19.79
CA SER A 129 34.62 4.37 20.43
C SER A 129 33.69 5.42 19.80
N GLU A 130 34.20 6.63 19.55
CA GLU A 130 33.45 7.71 18.90
C GLU A 130 33.08 7.34 17.46
N LYS A 131 34.06 6.87 16.66
CA LYS A 131 33.81 6.37 15.29
C LYS A 131 32.79 5.22 15.28
N TYR A 132 32.83 4.33 16.27
CA TYR A 132 31.89 3.23 16.37
C TYR A 132 30.47 3.72 16.71
N GLU A 133 30.33 4.69 17.62
CA GLU A 133 29.03 5.31 17.90
C GLU A 133 28.47 6.07 16.70
N GLU A 134 29.31 6.79 15.95
CA GLU A 134 28.91 7.44 14.70
C GLU A 134 28.40 6.43 13.67
N GLN A 135 29.17 5.37 13.42
CA GLN A 135 28.76 4.30 12.49
C GLN A 135 27.46 3.63 12.95
N ARG A 136 27.32 3.36 14.25
CA ARG A 136 26.10 2.77 14.82
C ARG A 136 24.89 3.69 14.67
N ASN A 137 25.07 5.01 14.86
CA ASN A 137 24.00 5.99 14.63
C ASN A 137 23.65 6.10 13.15
N ALA A 138 24.63 6.09 12.26
CA ALA A 138 24.40 6.08 10.81
C ALA A 138 23.60 4.84 10.37
N VAL A 139 23.96 3.65 10.87
CA VAL A 139 23.21 2.41 10.62
C VAL A 139 21.79 2.51 11.17
N ARG A 140 21.60 3.07 12.37
CA ARG A 140 20.26 3.25 12.96
C ARG A 140 19.38 4.17 12.12
N ILE A 141 19.94 5.29 11.64
CA ILE A 141 19.23 6.21 10.74
C ILE A 141 18.89 5.50 9.43
N MET A 142 19.87 4.82 8.83
CA MET A 142 19.67 4.09 7.58
C MET A 142 18.62 2.98 7.69
N SER A 143 18.58 2.24 8.82
CA SER A 143 17.53 1.26 9.08
C SER A 143 16.15 1.92 9.20
N LYS A 144 16.06 3.07 9.89
CA LYS A 144 14.80 3.80 10.01
C LYS A 144 14.30 4.29 8.64
N ASP A 145 15.19 4.88 7.85
CA ASP A 145 14.88 5.35 6.49
C ASP A 145 14.48 4.17 5.58
N PHE A 146 15.14 3.03 5.75
CA PHE A 146 14.80 1.80 5.01
C PHE A 146 13.42 1.26 5.41
N ASP A 147 13.08 1.23 6.70
CA ASP A 147 11.77 0.79 7.18
C ASP A 147 10.66 1.72 6.68
N GLU A 148 10.90 3.04 6.68
CA GLU A 148 9.96 4.04 6.15
C GLU A 148 9.76 3.87 4.63
N LEU A 149 10.85 3.72 3.87
CA LEU A 149 10.80 3.44 2.43
C LEU A 149 10.12 2.11 2.13
N SER A 150 10.37 1.06 2.92
CA SER A 150 9.74 -0.24 2.77
C SER A 150 8.24 -0.16 3.05
N SER A 151 7.84 0.58 4.08
CA SER A 151 6.43 0.85 4.36
C SER A 151 5.74 1.61 3.23
N ASP A 152 6.37 2.66 2.68
CA ASP A 152 5.84 3.40 1.53
C ASP A 152 5.75 2.53 0.28
N ALA A 153 6.76 1.71 0.01
CA ALA A 153 6.75 0.75 -1.09
C ALA A 153 5.62 -0.28 -0.95
N ASN A 154 5.40 -0.81 0.26
CA ASN A 154 4.30 -1.75 0.53
C ASN A 154 2.92 -1.08 0.33
N ASN A 155 2.76 0.17 0.78
CA ASN A 155 1.56 0.96 0.54
C ASN A 155 1.31 1.14 -0.96
N LYS A 156 2.35 1.53 -1.72
CA LYS A 156 2.27 1.66 -3.19
C LYS A 156 1.94 0.35 -3.88
N ILE A 157 2.52 -0.78 -3.45
CA ILE A 157 2.20 -2.11 -3.98
C ILE A 157 0.74 -2.47 -3.72
N SER A 158 0.22 -2.20 -2.52
CA SER A 158 -1.19 -2.45 -2.21
C SER A 158 -2.14 -1.61 -3.08
N LEU A 159 -1.75 -0.35 -3.36
CA LEU A 159 -2.50 0.54 -4.25
C LEU A 159 -2.45 0.04 -5.70
N ILE A 160 -1.29 -0.40 -6.19
CA ILE A 160 -1.13 -1.03 -7.51
C ILE A 160 -2.02 -2.27 -7.62
N ASN A 161 -2.03 -3.14 -6.62
CA ASN A 161 -2.86 -4.34 -6.62
C ASN A 161 -4.36 -4.00 -6.65
N ASN A 162 -4.78 -2.98 -5.91
CA ASN A 162 -6.16 -2.50 -5.94
C ASN A 162 -6.52 -1.95 -7.33
N LEU A 163 -5.68 -1.08 -7.91
CA LEU A 163 -5.86 -0.57 -9.27
C LEU A 163 -5.90 -1.70 -10.30
N GLN A 164 -5.08 -2.72 -10.16
CA GLN A 164 -5.06 -3.87 -11.07
C GLN A 164 -6.34 -4.72 -10.95
N SER A 165 -6.87 -4.88 -9.73
CA SER A 165 -8.19 -5.47 -9.52
C SER A 165 -9.28 -4.65 -10.20
N GLN A 166 -9.28 -3.31 -10.04
CA GLN A 166 -10.22 -2.42 -10.71
C GLN A 166 -10.14 -2.51 -12.23
N ILE A 167 -8.93 -2.49 -12.81
CA ILE A 167 -8.70 -2.68 -14.25
C ILE A 167 -9.27 -4.03 -14.72
N THR A 168 -9.07 -5.10 -13.94
CA THR A 168 -9.61 -6.42 -14.27
C THR A 168 -11.14 -6.42 -14.28
N THR A 169 -11.77 -5.79 -13.27
CA THR A 169 -13.23 -5.64 -13.23
C THR A 169 -13.77 -4.82 -14.39
N LEU A 170 -13.11 -3.71 -14.73
CA LEU A 170 -13.46 -2.85 -15.86
C LEU A 170 -13.33 -3.59 -17.19
N ASN A 171 -12.26 -4.35 -17.39
CA ASN A 171 -12.07 -5.17 -18.58
C ASN A 171 -13.15 -6.25 -18.72
N ASN A 172 -13.57 -6.88 -17.62
CA ASN A 172 -14.67 -7.84 -17.62
C ASN A 172 -16.01 -7.17 -17.93
N SER A 173 -16.29 -5.99 -17.37
CA SER A 173 -17.50 -5.24 -17.73
C SER A 173 -17.49 -4.78 -19.18
N LEU A 174 -16.33 -4.37 -19.71
CA LEU A 174 -16.16 -3.95 -21.09
C LEU A 174 -16.35 -5.13 -22.05
N SER A 175 -15.84 -6.31 -21.71
CA SER A 175 -16.02 -7.51 -22.55
C SER A 175 -17.48 -7.96 -22.56
N LEU A 176 -18.18 -7.86 -21.43
CA LEU A 176 -19.63 -8.10 -21.33
C LEU A 176 -20.42 -7.10 -22.17
N GLU A 177 -20.14 -5.80 -22.04
CA GLU A 177 -20.78 -4.75 -22.85
C GLU A 177 -20.52 -4.97 -24.35
N LYS A 178 -19.29 -5.34 -24.73
CA LYS A 178 -18.97 -5.67 -26.12
C LYS A 178 -19.75 -6.90 -26.62
N SER A 179 -19.92 -7.92 -25.78
CA SER A 179 -20.73 -9.10 -26.11
C SER A 179 -22.21 -8.73 -26.25
N ASN A 180 -22.75 -7.92 -25.35
CA ASN A 180 -24.12 -7.41 -25.40
C ASN A 180 -24.36 -6.54 -26.63
N SER A 181 -23.43 -5.63 -26.96
CA SER A 181 -23.48 -4.80 -28.14
C SER A 181 -23.51 -5.63 -29.43
N ASN A 182 -22.67 -6.67 -29.52
CA ASN A 182 -22.71 -7.61 -30.63
C ASN A 182 -24.05 -8.36 -30.70
N LYS A 183 -24.60 -8.78 -29.56
CA LYS A 183 -25.93 -9.41 -29.50
C LYS A 183 -27.02 -8.46 -29.99
N TRP A 184 -27.06 -7.23 -29.49
CA TRP A 184 -28.02 -6.22 -29.94
C TRP A 184 -27.88 -5.91 -31.42
N LYS A 185 -26.66 -5.93 -31.96
CA LYS A 185 -26.44 -5.78 -33.40
C LYS A 185 -27.03 -6.95 -34.19
N MET A 186 -26.83 -8.19 -33.75
CA MET A 186 -27.45 -9.37 -34.36
C MET A 186 -28.98 -9.36 -34.24
N ASP A 187 -29.50 -8.96 -33.09
CA ASP A 187 -30.94 -8.83 -32.83
C ASP A 187 -31.56 -7.74 -33.72
N ALA A 188 -30.84 -6.63 -33.94
CA ALA A 188 -31.25 -5.58 -34.87
C ALA A 188 -31.22 -6.06 -36.33
N GLU A 189 -30.15 -6.74 -36.77
CA GLU A 189 -30.04 -7.29 -38.12
C GLU A 189 -31.12 -8.36 -38.39
N SER A 190 -31.42 -9.21 -37.41
CA SER A 190 -32.49 -10.21 -37.54
C SER A 190 -33.89 -9.56 -37.55
N SER A 191 -34.12 -8.54 -36.73
CA SER A 191 -35.35 -7.75 -36.77
C SER A 191 -35.53 -7.05 -38.12
N GLU A 192 -34.46 -6.51 -38.71
CA GLU A 192 -34.49 -5.87 -40.02
C GLU A 192 -34.85 -6.87 -41.13
N ARG A 193 -34.34 -8.10 -41.07
CA ARG A 193 -34.75 -9.19 -41.98
C ARG A 193 -36.23 -9.52 -41.82
N ILE A 194 -36.73 -9.66 -40.58
CA ILE A 194 -38.15 -9.91 -40.32
C ILE A 194 -39.02 -8.78 -40.91
N VAL A 195 -38.60 -7.52 -40.75
CA VAL A 195 -39.31 -6.38 -41.35
C VAL A 195 -39.31 -6.44 -42.88
N GLN A 196 -38.20 -6.82 -43.51
CA GLN A 196 -38.14 -7.01 -44.97
C GLN A 196 -39.06 -8.14 -45.43
N ASP A 197 -39.04 -9.29 -44.76
CA ASP A 197 -39.90 -10.43 -45.07
C ASP A 197 -41.38 -10.08 -44.90
N LEU A 198 -41.73 -9.36 -43.84
CA LEU A 198 -43.09 -8.86 -43.62
C LEU A 198 -43.52 -7.86 -44.71
N ARG A 199 -42.62 -6.97 -45.15
CA ARG A 199 -42.92 -6.05 -46.27
C ARG A 199 -43.19 -6.82 -47.56
N ALA A 200 -42.33 -7.78 -47.91
CA ALA A 200 -42.53 -8.63 -49.09
C ALA A 200 -43.83 -9.44 -49.00
N SER A 201 -44.14 -10.01 -47.83
CA SER A 201 -45.39 -10.73 -47.60
C SER A 201 -46.60 -9.79 -47.74
N ASN A 202 -46.52 -8.56 -47.23
CA ASN A 202 -47.60 -7.59 -47.31
C ASN A 202 -47.82 -7.11 -48.76
N GLU A 203 -46.75 -6.91 -49.53
CA GLU A 203 -46.84 -6.64 -50.97
C GLU A 203 -47.52 -7.80 -51.72
N SER A 204 -47.13 -9.05 -51.44
CA SER A 204 -47.77 -10.21 -52.07
C SER A 204 -49.26 -10.36 -51.69
N LEU A 205 -49.62 -10.01 -50.45
CA LEU A 205 -51.02 -9.98 -50.01
C LEU A 205 -51.80 -8.86 -50.71
N SER A 206 -51.19 -7.68 -50.93
CA SER A 206 -51.80 -6.61 -51.72
C SER A 206 -52.09 -7.07 -53.15
N ASP A 207 -51.11 -7.71 -53.80
CA ASP A 207 -51.28 -8.27 -55.16
C ASP A 207 -52.38 -9.33 -55.21
N ILE A 208 -52.46 -10.20 -54.21
CA ILE A 208 -53.52 -11.21 -54.10
C ILE A 208 -54.89 -10.53 -53.92
N ASN A 209 -54.96 -9.50 -53.07
CA ASN A 209 -56.19 -8.76 -52.83
C ASN A 209 -56.68 -8.06 -54.11
N ASP A 210 -55.79 -7.44 -54.88
CA ASP A 210 -56.11 -6.82 -56.17
C ASP A 210 -56.58 -7.85 -57.21
N ARG A 211 -55.98 -9.05 -57.22
CA ARG A 211 -56.44 -10.18 -58.04
C ARG A 211 -57.81 -10.69 -57.62
N LEU A 212 -58.07 -10.82 -56.33
CA LEU A 212 -59.38 -11.24 -55.83
C LEU A 212 -60.47 -10.21 -56.15
N LYS A 213 -60.15 -8.92 -56.07
CA LYS A 213 -61.06 -7.84 -56.45
C LYS A 213 -61.45 -7.93 -57.93
N SER A 214 -60.47 -8.11 -58.82
CA SER A 214 -60.75 -8.28 -60.26
C SER A 214 -61.50 -9.58 -60.59
N ILE A 215 -61.23 -10.68 -59.86
CA ILE A 215 -62.01 -11.93 -60.00
C ILE A 215 -63.46 -11.73 -59.55
N ASN A 216 -63.68 -11.03 -58.44
CA ASN A 216 -65.03 -10.74 -57.92
C ASN A 216 -65.83 -9.85 -58.89
N GLU A 217 -65.19 -8.81 -59.44
CA GLU A 217 -65.80 -7.96 -60.47
C GLU A 217 -66.19 -8.77 -61.72
N ASN A 218 -65.32 -9.66 -62.20
CA ASN A 218 -65.61 -10.55 -63.33
C ASN A 218 -66.70 -11.61 -63.04
N PHE A 219 -66.76 -12.13 -61.81
CA PHE A 219 -67.77 -13.12 -61.42
C PHE A 219 -69.16 -12.48 -61.31
N LEU A 220 -69.24 -11.27 -60.76
CA LEU A 220 -70.48 -10.51 -60.66
C LEU A 220 -71.04 -10.14 -62.04
N GLU A 221 -70.17 -9.75 -62.98
CA GLU A 221 -70.56 -9.46 -64.36
C GLU A 221 -71.09 -10.71 -65.11
N PHE A 222 -70.49 -11.87 -64.87
CA PHE A 222 -70.89 -13.13 -65.52
C PHE A 222 -72.22 -13.72 -64.99
N PHE A 223 -72.50 -13.60 -63.69
CA PHE A 223 -73.70 -14.21 -63.09
C PHE A 223 -74.89 -13.25 -62.93
N PHE A 224 -74.66 -11.96 -62.77
CA PHE A 224 -75.69 -11.00 -62.35
C PHE A 224 -75.88 -9.82 -63.32
N GLY A 225 -75.47 -9.96 -64.58
CA GLY A 225 -75.48 -8.91 -65.61
C GLY A 225 -76.80 -8.23 -65.95
N ASN A 226 -77.87 -8.40 -65.17
CA ASN A 226 -79.09 -7.55 -65.18
C ASN A 226 -79.90 -7.68 -63.88
N LEU A 227 -79.25 -7.70 -62.71
CA LEU A 227 -79.94 -7.65 -61.41
C LEU A 227 -79.63 -6.33 -60.70
N ASP A 228 -80.68 -5.58 -60.37
CA ASP A 228 -80.62 -4.45 -59.46
C ASP A 228 -79.94 -4.88 -58.16
N ALA A 229 -78.86 -4.18 -57.84
CA ALA A 229 -77.91 -4.52 -56.81
C ALA A 229 -78.52 -4.36 -55.40
N ASN A 230 -78.91 -5.48 -54.76
CA ASN A 230 -78.85 -5.62 -53.28
C ASN A 230 -79.29 -6.98 -52.71
N VAL A 231 -79.14 -8.10 -53.43
CA VAL A 231 -79.41 -9.41 -52.82
C VAL A 231 -78.15 -10.26 -52.78
N ASP A 232 -77.66 -10.50 -51.56
CA ASP A 232 -76.50 -11.35 -51.29
C ASP A 232 -76.74 -12.76 -51.88
N PRO A 233 -75.86 -13.25 -52.78
CA PRO A 233 -75.98 -14.57 -53.40
C PRO A 233 -76.12 -15.71 -52.38
N VAL A 234 -75.50 -15.58 -51.20
CA VAL A 234 -75.56 -16.59 -50.12
C VAL A 234 -76.96 -16.68 -49.53
N VAL A 235 -77.63 -15.53 -49.35
CA VAL A 235 -78.98 -15.44 -48.80
C VAL A 235 -80.01 -16.00 -49.79
N LEU A 236 -79.79 -15.81 -51.09
CA LEU A 236 -80.70 -16.30 -52.14
C LEU A 236 -80.67 -17.83 -52.24
N VAL A 237 -79.49 -18.46 -52.09
CA VAL A 237 -79.36 -19.94 -52.03
C VAL A 237 -80.05 -20.51 -50.79
N GLN A 238 -79.89 -19.89 -49.62
CA GLN A 238 -80.54 -20.34 -48.38
C GLN A 238 -82.07 -20.27 -48.47
N LEU A 239 -82.61 -19.19 -49.04
CA LEU A 239 -84.06 -19.02 -49.24
C LEU A 239 -84.61 -20.02 -50.26
N ALA A 240 -83.85 -20.32 -51.32
CA ALA A 240 -84.23 -21.33 -52.30
C ALA A 240 -84.32 -22.73 -51.67
N LEU A 241 -83.33 -23.12 -50.85
CA LEU A 241 -83.35 -24.41 -50.13
C LEU A 241 -84.54 -24.53 -49.17
N LEU A 242 -84.84 -23.46 -48.42
CA LEU A 242 -86.02 -23.42 -47.55
C LEU A 242 -87.31 -23.59 -48.35
N LYS A 243 -87.42 -22.93 -49.51
CA LYS A 243 -88.62 -22.99 -50.35
C LYS A 243 -88.81 -24.36 -50.99
N ILE A 244 -87.73 -25.04 -51.40
CA ILE A 244 -87.78 -26.43 -51.87
C ILE A 244 -88.27 -27.36 -50.77
N ARG A 245 -87.76 -27.17 -49.55
CA ARG A 245 -88.17 -27.98 -48.40
C ARG A 245 -89.67 -27.82 -48.14
N GLU A 246 -90.18 -26.59 -48.15
CA GLU A 246 -91.61 -26.29 -48.04
C GLU A 246 -92.44 -27.01 -49.11
N LEU A 247 -92.05 -26.88 -50.39
CA LEU A 247 -92.74 -27.51 -51.51
C LEU A 247 -92.70 -29.05 -51.45
N ARG A 248 -91.60 -29.63 -50.98
CA ARG A 248 -91.48 -31.09 -50.80
C ARG A 248 -92.33 -31.58 -49.62
N THR A 249 -92.33 -30.87 -48.48
CA THR A 249 -93.15 -31.27 -47.32
C THR A 249 -94.64 -31.27 -47.63
N GLU A 250 -95.07 -30.42 -48.55
CA GLU A 250 -96.47 -30.31 -48.98
C GLU A 250 -96.80 -31.19 -50.20
N ASN A 251 -95.85 -32.01 -50.69
CA ASN A 251 -95.97 -32.80 -51.93
C ASN A 251 -96.27 -31.98 -53.20
N LEU A 252 -95.94 -30.68 -53.19
CA LEU A 252 -96.18 -29.73 -54.29
C LEU A 252 -94.99 -29.59 -55.25
N TRP A 253 -93.84 -30.20 -54.94
CA TRP A 253 -92.63 -30.07 -55.76
C TRP A 253 -92.82 -30.57 -57.19
N GLN A 254 -93.48 -31.72 -57.36
CA GLN A 254 -93.76 -32.25 -58.70
C GLN A 254 -94.77 -31.37 -59.45
N THR A 255 -95.79 -30.87 -58.75
CA THR A 255 -96.75 -29.90 -59.29
C THR A 255 -96.06 -28.63 -59.77
N PHE A 256 -95.07 -28.13 -59.01
CA PHE A 256 -94.24 -27.00 -59.42
C PHE A 256 -93.40 -27.32 -60.66
N LEU A 257 -92.75 -28.48 -60.73
CA LEU A 257 -91.93 -28.86 -61.88
C LEU A 257 -92.78 -29.00 -63.15
N THR A 258 -93.97 -29.59 -63.05
CA THR A 258 -94.92 -29.68 -64.17
C THR A 258 -95.38 -28.30 -64.61
N ALA A 259 -95.82 -27.45 -63.68
CA ALA A 259 -96.25 -26.10 -63.98
C ALA A 259 -95.11 -25.25 -64.58
N ALA A 260 -93.90 -25.36 -64.05
CA ALA A 260 -92.73 -24.66 -64.57
C ALA A 260 -92.34 -25.14 -65.97
N HIS A 261 -92.40 -26.45 -66.22
CA HIS A 261 -92.16 -27.03 -67.55
C HIS A 261 -93.18 -26.51 -68.57
N GLU A 262 -94.46 -26.51 -68.22
CA GLU A 262 -95.55 -26.01 -69.06
C GLU A 262 -95.40 -24.53 -69.37
N ILE A 263 -95.07 -23.70 -68.36
CA ILE A 263 -94.81 -22.26 -68.52
C ILE A 263 -93.60 -22.00 -69.42
N THR A 264 -92.52 -22.80 -69.32
CA THR A 264 -91.32 -22.59 -70.14
C THR A 264 -91.44 -23.07 -71.58
N ASN A 265 -92.41 -23.94 -71.88
CA ASN A 265 -92.58 -24.55 -73.20
C ASN A 265 -93.86 -24.11 -73.93
N ASP A 266 -94.57 -23.08 -73.43
CA ASP A 266 -95.83 -22.54 -73.99
C ASP A 266 -96.92 -23.61 -74.23
N ASN A 267 -97.01 -24.62 -73.36
CA ASN A 267 -98.01 -25.69 -73.48
C ASN A 267 -99.36 -25.31 -72.82
N ILE A 268 -100.43 -26.05 -73.11
CA ILE A 268 -101.76 -25.85 -72.48
C ILE A 268 -101.62 -26.07 -70.97
N ILE A 269 -101.88 -25.02 -70.19
CA ILE A 269 -101.52 -24.98 -68.78
C ILE A 269 -102.70 -25.40 -67.89
N ASP A 270 -102.44 -26.24 -66.90
CA ASP A 270 -103.40 -26.54 -65.83
C ASP A 270 -103.59 -25.31 -64.93
N ILE A 271 -104.76 -24.68 -65.04
CA ILE A 271 -105.12 -23.42 -64.34
C ILE A 271 -105.06 -23.60 -62.83
N ASP A 272 -105.41 -24.78 -62.32
CA ASP A 272 -105.41 -25.08 -60.89
C ASP A 272 -103.97 -25.17 -60.35
N ALA A 273 -103.04 -25.71 -61.15
CA ALA A 273 -101.63 -25.77 -60.78
C ALA A 273 -100.95 -24.38 -60.81
N ILE A 274 -101.25 -23.53 -61.81
CA ILE A 274 -100.70 -22.17 -61.87
C ILE A 274 -101.19 -21.33 -60.68
N SER A 275 -102.49 -21.33 -60.40
CA SER A 275 -103.07 -20.50 -59.34
C SER A 275 -102.43 -20.80 -57.98
N LEU A 276 -102.15 -22.08 -57.71
CA LEU A 276 -101.42 -22.53 -56.53
C LEU A 276 -99.97 -22.03 -56.50
N MET A 277 -99.28 -22.03 -57.65
CA MET A 277 -97.89 -21.54 -57.76
C MET A 277 -97.79 -20.01 -57.71
N VAL A 278 -98.84 -19.30 -58.13
CA VAL A 278 -98.98 -17.84 -57.98
C VAL A 278 -99.16 -17.49 -56.50
N GLU A 279 -100.02 -18.21 -55.78
CA GLU A 279 -100.20 -18.02 -54.32
C GLU A 279 -98.88 -18.23 -53.55
N ARG A 280 -98.06 -19.19 -54.00
CA ARG A 280 -96.74 -19.47 -53.42
C ARG A 280 -95.63 -18.56 -53.93
N LYS A 281 -95.95 -17.56 -54.77
CA LYS A 281 -95.03 -16.57 -55.35
C LYS A 281 -93.92 -17.17 -56.20
N LEU A 282 -94.15 -18.37 -56.74
CA LEU A 282 -93.21 -19.06 -57.65
C LEU A 282 -93.49 -18.71 -59.11
N VAL A 283 -94.68 -18.22 -59.38
CA VAL A 283 -95.16 -17.78 -60.67
C VAL A 283 -95.75 -16.38 -60.51
N VAL A 284 -95.57 -15.53 -61.53
CA VAL A 284 -96.12 -14.19 -61.59
C VAL A 284 -96.97 -14.09 -62.85
N THR A 285 -98.19 -13.57 -62.69
CA THR A 285 -99.07 -13.19 -63.80
C THR A 285 -98.80 -11.73 -64.15
N ASP A 286 -98.58 -11.44 -65.42
CA ASP A 286 -98.40 -10.06 -65.88
C ASP A 286 -99.76 -9.34 -65.84
N ASN A 287 -99.85 -8.20 -65.16
CA ASN A 287 -101.13 -7.51 -64.93
C ASN A 287 -101.67 -6.80 -66.20
N GLU A 288 -100.88 -6.73 -67.27
CA GLU A 288 -101.25 -6.02 -68.51
C GLU A 288 -101.77 -6.95 -69.61
N ASP A 289 -101.48 -8.25 -69.54
CA ASP A 289 -102.01 -9.29 -70.43
C ASP A 289 -102.46 -10.48 -69.56
N GLU A 290 -103.76 -10.60 -69.27
CA GLU A 290 -104.36 -11.61 -68.38
C GLU A 290 -104.05 -13.09 -68.74
N ASN A 291 -103.34 -13.35 -69.83
CA ASN A 291 -102.96 -14.68 -70.30
C ASN A 291 -101.43 -14.95 -70.31
N THR A 292 -100.58 -14.02 -69.86
CA THR A 292 -99.12 -14.28 -69.83
C THR A 292 -98.65 -14.62 -68.41
N VAL A 293 -98.17 -15.85 -68.26
CA VAL A 293 -97.68 -16.42 -67.01
C VAL A 293 -96.16 -16.58 -67.12
N LYS A 294 -95.40 -16.03 -66.18
CA LYS A 294 -93.93 -16.17 -66.14
C LYS A 294 -93.49 -16.71 -64.78
N LEU A 295 -92.40 -17.46 -64.76
CA LEU A 295 -91.78 -17.88 -63.50
C LEU A 295 -91.27 -16.64 -62.74
N SER A 296 -91.51 -16.61 -61.43
CA SER A 296 -90.90 -15.60 -60.56
C SER A 296 -89.38 -15.81 -60.50
N ILE A 297 -88.62 -14.84 -59.98
CA ILE A 297 -87.16 -14.97 -59.82
C ILE A 297 -86.81 -16.25 -59.03
N MET A 298 -87.58 -16.56 -57.98
CA MET A 298 -87.43 -17.78 -57.20
C MET A 298 -87.83 -19.02 -58.03
N GLY A 299 -88.96 -18.99 -58.74
CA GLY A 299 -89.39 -20.09 -59.61
C GLY A 299 -88.37 -20.40 -60.72
N GLY A 300 -87.81 -19.37 -61.36
CA GLY A 300 -86.79 -19.50 -62.39
C GLY A 300 -85.49 -20.06 -61.85
N PHE A 301 -85.05 -19.62 -60.66
CA PHE A 301 -83.88 -20.16 -60.00
C PHE A 301 -84.04 -21.66 -59.66
N LEU A 302 -85.20 -22.05 -59.12
CA LEU A 302 -85.52 -23.43 -58.78
C LEU A 302 -85.61 -24.31 -60.03
N TRP A 303 -86.24 -23.82 -61.10
CA TRP A 303 -86.35 -24.55 -62.37
C TRP A 303 -85.00 -24.77 -63.05
N LYS A 304 -84.14 -23.74 -63.08
CA LYS A 304 -82.81 -23.80 -63.71
C LYS A 304 -81.86 -24.74 -62.96
N ASN A 305 -81.97 -24.80 -61.63
CA ASN A 305 -81.12 -25.64 -60.78
C ASN A 305 -81.77 -26.98 -60.39
N ARG A 306 -82.91 -27.34 -61.01
CA ARG A 306 -83.71 -28.52 -60.63
C ARG A 306 -82.90 -29.82 -60.60
N GLU A 307 -81.91 -29.98 -61.48
CA GLU A 307 -81.07 -31.18 -61.57
C GLU A 307 -80.12 -31.28 -60.38
N ASN A 308 -79.42 -30.19 -60.04
CA ASN A 308 -78.54 -30.10 -58.87
C ASN A 308 -79.31 -30.15 -57.54
N LEU A 309 -80.61 -29.85 -57.56
CA LEU A 309 -81.51 -29.85 -56.41
C LEU A 309 -82.41 -31.10 -56.34
N SER A 310 -82.28 -32.04 -57.29
CA SER A 310 -83.12 -33.25 -57.39
C SER A 310 -82.60 -34.44 -56.61
N GLU A 311 -81.38 -34.40 -56.09
CA GLU A 311 -80.81 -35.53 -55.36
C GLU A 311 -81.18 -35.48 -53.88
N ASP A 312 -81.64 -36.62 -53.36
CA ASP A 312 -81.62 -36.98 -51.95
C ASP A 312 -80.18 -36.98 -51.44
N THR A 313 -79.60 -35.80 -51.26
CA THR A 313 -78.40 -35.61 -50.48
C THR A 313 -78.83 -35.47 -49.03
N PRO A 314 -78.61 -36.48 -48.16
CA PRO A 314 -78.78 -36.31 -46.74
C PRO A 314 -77.69 -35.35 -46.27
N TYR A 315 -78.06 -34.09 -46.07
CA TYR A 315 -77.25 -33.18 -45.28
C TYR A 315 -77.31 -33.63 -43.81
N ASN A 316 -76.24 -34.29 -43.37
CA ASN A 316 -75.79 -34.24 -41.98
C ASN A 316 -74.98 -32.97 -41.76
#